data_AF-A0A6B3ECK4-F1
#
_entry.id   AF-A0A6B3ECK4-F1
#
_cell.length_a   1.000
_cell.length_b   1.000
_cell.length_c   1.000
_cell.angle_alpha   90.00
_cell.angle_beta   90.00
_cell.angle_gamma   90.00
#
_symmetry.space_group_name_H-M   'P 1'
#
loop_
_entity.id
_entity.type
_entity.pdbx_description
1 polymer ?
#
loop_
_entity_poly.entity_id
_entity_poly.type
_entity_poly.pdbx_seq_one_letter_code
_entity_poly.pdbx_strand_id
1 'polypeptide(L)'
;VFTGKVADVQRATAGGFARGSARLTGLGDDSGAVLELAFQNENLVAVRDGEVVVSVPDLICVLDSDSGEPVTTESLRYGLRVSVLGVPCDPRWRTPEGLALAGPGYFGYAHPYVPFTADATTG
;
A
#
# COMPACT_ATOMS: atom_id res chain seq x y z
N VAL A 1 6.47 -5.84 -4.22
CA VAL A 1 6.74 -4.79 -3.20
C VAL A 1 7.14 -5.43 -1.90
N PHE A 2 6.35 -6.39 -1.40
CA PHE A 2 6.61 -7.07 -0.13
C PHE A 2 5.84 -8.38 -0.03
N THR A 3 6.41 -9.41 0.58
CA THR A 3 5.69 -10.59 1.05
C THR A 3 5.84 -10.69 2.56
N GLY A 4 4.73 -10.79 3.29
CA GLY A 4 4.75 -10.65 4.74
C GLY A 4 3.56 -11.23 5.46
N LYS A 5 3.64 -11.18 6.79
CA LYS A 5 2.54 -11.50 7.69
C LYS A 5 2.04 -10.23 8.37
N VAL A 6 0.73 -10.04 8.41
CA VAL A 6 0.10 -8.92 9.13
C VAL A 6 0.33 -9.09 10.63
N ALA A 7 1.06 -8.15 11.22
CA ALA A 7 1.47 -8.14 12.62
C ALA A 7 0.64 -7.19 13.49
N ASP A 8 0.03 -6.15 12.90
CA ASP A 8 -0.93 -5.29 13.58
C ASP A 8 -1.88 -4.65 12.55
N VAL A 9 -3.10 -4.32 12.96
CA VAL A 9 -4.05 -3.52 12.16
C VAL A 9 -4.82 -2.57 13.07
N GLN A 10 -4.71 -1.28 12.80
CA GLN A 10 -5.41 -0.22 13.51
C GLN A 10 -6.43 0.45 12.60
N ARG A 11 -7.63 0.72 13.14
CA ARG A 11 -8.68 1.44 12.43
C ARG A 11 -9.26 2.50 13.35
N ALA A 12 -9.37 3.72 12.82
CA ALA A 12 -9.99 4.83 13.51
C ALA A 12 -10.93 5.55 12.55
N THR A 13 -12.10 5.95 13.05
CA THR A 13 -12.98 6.86 12.32
C THR A 13 -12.54 8.28 12.64
N ALA A 14 -11.96 8.98 11.66
CA ALA A 14 -11.51 10.36 11.81
C ALA A 14 -12.10 11.21 10.68
N GLY A 15 -12.78 12.31 11.02
CA GLY A 15 -13.35 13.23 10.03
C GLY A 15 -14.39 12.63 9.10
N GLY A 16 -15.09 11.57 9.52
CA GLY A 16 -16.13 10.89 8.73
C GLY A 16 -15.63 9.77 7.80
N PHE A 17 -14.32 9.53 7.72
CA PHE A 17 -13.73 8.45 6.93
C PHE A 17 -13.10 7.40 7.84
N ALA A 18 -13.21 6.13 7.44
CA ALA A 18 -12.44 5.05 8.03
C ALA A 18 -10.99 5.20 7.55
N ARG A 19 -10.07 5.57 8.46
CA ARG A 19 -8.64 5.55 8.21
C ARG A 19 -8.04 4.42 9.02
N GLY A 20 -7.10 3.70 8.42
CA GLY A 20 -6.41 2.63 9.12
C GLY A 20 -4.97 2.50 8.70
N SER A 21 -4.25 1.72 9.50
CA SER A 21 -2.90 1.29 9.20
C SER A 21 -2.76 -0.19 9.47
N ALA A 22 -1.85 -0.84 8.74
CA ALA A 22 -1.44 -2.19 9.02
C ALA A 22 0.08 -2.29 8.99
N ARG A 23 0.64 -3.04 9.94
CA ARG A 23 2.06 -3.35 9.99
C ARG A 23 2.26 -4.80 9.59
N LEU A 24 3.14 -5.05 8.63
CA LEU A 24 3.49 -6.37 8.13
C LEU A 24 4.96 -6.65 8.46
N THR A 25 5.25 -7.86 8.93
CA THR A 25 6.61 -8.38 9.09
C THR A 25 6.95 -9.26 7.90
N GLY A 26 8.11 -9.05 7.29
CA GLY A 26 8.48 -9.73 6.06
C GLY A 26 8.70 -11.24 6.23
N LEU A 27 8.47 -11.96 5.14
CA LEU A 27 8.64 -13.41 5.01
C LEU A 27 9.51 -13.71 3.79
N GLY A 28 10.19 -14.87 3.78
CA GLY A 28 11.03 -15.27 2.64
C GLY A 28 12.14 -14.26 2.38
N ASP A 29 12.23 -13.77 1.15
CA ASP A 29 13.24 -12.79 0.71
C ASP A 29 13.12 -11.43 1.42
N ASP A 30 11.93 -11.12 1.97
CA ASP A 30 11.70 -9.91 2.75
C ASP A 30 11.91 -10.10 4.26
N SER A 31 12.41 -11.26 4.71
CA SER A 31 12.65 -11.53 6.12
C SER A 31 13.53 -10.46 6.79
N GLY A 32 13.06 -9.95 7.94
CA GLY A 32 13.73 -8.88 8.68
C GLY A 32 13.27 -7.47 8.30
N ALA A 33 12.62 -7.29 7.16
CA ALA A 33 12.01 -6.02 6.75
C ALA A 33 10.60 -5.84 7.32
N VAL A 34 10.12 -4.60 7.33
CA VAL A 34 8.79 -4.20 7.79
C VAL A 34 8.13 -3.35 6.71
N LEU A 35 6.85 -3.63 6.46
CA LEU A 35 6.00 -2.78 5.64
C LEU A 35 4.84 -2.20 6.47
N GLU A 36 4.68 -0.89 6.41
CA GLU A 36 3.52 -0.18 6.94
C GLU A 36 2.61 0.24 5.79
N LEU A 37 1.35 -0.17 5.86
CA LEU A 37 0.30 0.24 4.92
C LEU A 37 -0.60 1.26 5.60
N ALA A 38 -0.83 2.39 4.96
CA ALA A 38 -1.86 3.35 5.33
C ALA A 38 -3.01 3.28 4.33
N PHE A 39 -4.25 3.20 4.82
CA PHE A 39 -5.42 2.96 3.97
C PHE A 39 -6.67 3.73 4.43
N GLN A 40 -7.59 3.93 3.48
CA GLN A 40 -9.00 4.26 3.71
C GLN A 40 -9.87 3.13 3.15
N ASN A 41 -10.77 3.42 2.21
CA ASN A 41 -11.44 2.40 1.41
C ASN A 41 -10.42 1.63 0.55
N GLU A 42 -9.40 2.33 0.06
CA GLU A 42 -8.26 1.77 -0.68
C GLU A 42 -6.93 1.92 0.10
N ASN A 43 -5.92 1.11 -0.28
CA ASN A 43 -4.55 1.28 0.20
C ASN A 43 -3.92 2.53 -0.43
N LEU A 44 -3.40 3.44 0.39
CA LEU A 44 -2.98 4.76 -0.04
C LEU A 44 -1.46 4.91 -0.10
N VAL A 45 -0.76 4.39 0.90
CA VAL A 45 0.71 4.50 1.02
C VAL A 45 1.27 3.21 1.59
N ALA A 46 2.37 2.74 1.00
CA ALA A 46 3.18 1.65 1.49
C ALA A 46 4.58 2.18 1.84
N VAL A 47 4.98 2.01 3.10
CA VAL A 47 6.28 2.43 3.63
C VAL A 47 7.06 1.18 4.02
N ARG A 48 8.20 0.93 3.37
CA ARG A 48 9.10 -0.18 3.69
C ARG A 48 10.30 0.35 4.43
N ASP A 49 10.52 -0.14 5.65
CA ASP A 49 11.67 0.22 6.49
C ASP A 49 11.91 1.75 6.62
N GLY A 50 10.82 2.53 6.64
CA GLY A 50 10.85 4.00 6.74
C GLY A 50 10.82 4.75 5.41
N GLU A 51 10.90 4.06 4.27
CA GLU A 51 10.87 4.67 2.94
C GLU A 51 9.55 4.42 2.21
N VAL A 52 8.96 5.47 1.62
CA VAL A 52 7.75 5.32 0.80
C VAL A 52 8.11 4.57 -0.49
N VAL A 53 7.59 3.36 -0.65
CA VAL A 53 7.86 2.50 -1.81
C VAL A 53 6.75 2.55 -2.87
N VAL A 54 5.50 2.77 -2.44
CA VAL A 54 4.36 2.98 -3.35
C VAL A 54 3.39 3.96 -2.67
N SER A 55 2.81 4.85 -3.46
CA SER A 55 1.71 5.70 -3.01
C SER A 55 0.76 6.01 -4.16
N VAL A 56 -0.48 6.35 -3.82
CA VAL A 56 -1.45 6.90 -4.78
C VAL A 56 -0.86 8.04 -5.61
N PRO A 57 -1.24 8.16 -6.91
CA PRO A 57 -2.28 7.40 -7.60
C PRO A 57 -1.90 5.99 -8.07
N ASP A 58 -0.67 5.52 -7.86
CA ASP A 58 -0.32 4.13 -8.15
C ASP A 58 -1.09 3.19 -7.19
N LEU A 59 -1.50 2.02 -7.69
CA LEU A 59 -2.32 1.09 -6.92
C LEU A 59 -1.46 0.24 -6.00
N ILE A 60 -1.96 0.00 -4.79
CA ILE A 60 -1.40 -0.95 -3.84
C ILE A 60 -2.42 -2.07 -3.64
N CYS A 61 -2.11 -3.25 -4.17
CA CYS A 61 -2.95 -4.43 -4.07
C CYS A 61 -2.39 -5.37 -3.00
N VAL A 62 -3.25 -5.88 -2.13
CA VAL A 62 -2.90 -6.90 -1.13
C VAL A 62 -3.59 -8.18 -1.53
N LEU A 63 -2.81 -9.25 -1.72
CA LEU A 63 -3.31 -10.58 -2.07
C LEU A 63 -2.98 -11.55 -0.94
N ASP A 64 -3.86 -12.52 -0.68
CA ASP A 64 -3.52 -13.68 0.13
C ASP A 64 -2.38 -14.45 -0.55
N SER A 65 -1.31 -14.76 0.20
CA SER A 65 -0.11 -15.37 -0.39
C SER A 65 -0.32 -16.81 -0.84
N ASP A 66 -1.31 -17.52 -0.30
CA ASP A 66 -1.53 -18.93 -0.61
C ASP A 66 -2.49 -19.07 -1.80
N SER A 67 -3.58 -18.29 -1.82
CA SER A 67 -4.60 -18.38 -2.88
C SER A 67 -4.44 -17.38 -4.02
N GLY A 68 -3.76 -16.25 -3.78
CA GLY A 68 -3.68 -15.13 -4.73
C GLY A 68 -4.94 -14.24 -4.78
N GLU A 69 -5.95 -14.54 -3.96
CA GLU A 69 -7.21 -13.76 -3.91
C GLU A 69 -6.99 -12.38 -3.25
N PRO A 70 -7.71 -11.33 -3.70
CA PRO A 70 -7.55 -10.00 -3.13
C PRO A 70 -8.05 -9.92 -1.68
N VAL A 71 -7.29 -9.20 -0.85
CA VAL A 71 -7.64 -8.87 0.53
C VAL A 71 -8.03 -7.40 0.60
N THR A 72 -9.28 -7.12 0.94
CA THR A 72 -9.76 -5.74 1.09
C THR A 72 -9.23 -5.09 2.37
N THR A 73 -9.28 -3.76 2.43
CA THR A 73 -8.88 -2.98 3.61
C THR A 73 -9.73 -3.33 4.84
N GLU A 74 -11.00 -3.72 4.66
CA GLU A 74 -11.86 -4.21 5.75
C GLU A 74 -11.51 -5.62 6.20
N SER A 75 -11.06 -6.47 5.26
CA SER A 75 -10.79 -7.90 5.49
C SER A 75 -9.38 -8.16 6.04
N LEU A 76 -8.49 -7.17 5.93
CA LEU A 76 -7.13 -7.21 6.43
C LEU A 76 -7.11 -7.39 7.95
N ARG A 77 -6.44 -8.43 8.45
CA ARG A 77 -6.43 -8.76 9.88
C ARG A 77 -5.13 -9.43 10.28
N TYR A 78 -4.84 -9.34 11.57
CA TYR A 78 -3.68 -9.99 12.18
C TYR A 78 -3.57 -11.46 11.76
N GLY A 79 -2.36 -11.88 11.44
CA GLY A 79 -2.05 -13.27 11.14
C GLY A 79 -2.09 -13.64 9.67
N LEU A 80 -2.75 -12.86 8.80
CA LEU A 80 -2.78 -13.12 7.36
C LEU A 80 -1.39 -13.09 6.75
N ARG A 81 -1.11 -14.02 5.85
CA ARG A 81 0.09 -14.04 5.01
C ARG A 81 -0.31 -13.43 3.67
N VAL A 82 0.34 -12.34 3.29
CA VAL A 82 -0.05 -11.56 2.13
C VAL A 82 1.14 -11.16 1.26
N SER A 83 0.86 -11.02 -0.01
CA SER A 83 1.74 -10.43 -1.00
C SER A 83 1.21 -9.05 -1.36
N VAL A 84 2.06 -8.03 -1.21
CA VAL A 84 1.76 -6.64 -1.55
C VAL A 84 2.39 -6.32 -2.90
N LEU A 85 1.55 -5.85 -3.81
CA LEU A 85 1.89 -5.49 -5.18
C LEU A 85 1.67 -3.98 -5.37
N GLY A 86 2.61 -3.35 -6.06
CA GLY A 86 2.44 -2.00 -6.59
C GLY A 86 2.10 -2.11 -8.07
N VAL A 87 1.18 -1.29 -8.56
CA VAL A 87 0.84 -1.23 -9.98
C VAL A 87 0.87 0.23 -10.44
N PRO A 88 1.64 0.56 -11.49
CA PRO A 88 1.67 1.91 -12.03
C PRO A 88 0.27 2.38 -12.47
N CYS A 89 -0.10 3.60 -12.12
CA CYS A 89 -1.32 4.25 -12.58
C CYS A 89 -1.25 4.60 -14.07
N ASP A 90 -2.41 4.87 -14.67
CA ASP A 90 -2.46 5.48 -16.00
C ASP A 90 -1.72 6.84 -15.99
N PRO A 91 -0.91 7.16 -17.02
CA PRO A 91 -0.17 8.42 -17.10
C PRO A 91 -1.02 9.67 -16.92
N ARG A 92 -2.33 9.63 -17.24
CA ARG A 92 -3.27 10.73 -17.01
C ARG A 92 -3.41 11.13 -15.55
N TRP A 93 -3.15 10.23 -14.60
CA TRP A 93 -3.19 10.54 -13.17
C TRP A 93 -1.92 11.22 -12.66
N ARG A 94 -0.85 11.26 -13.48
CA ARG A 94 0.44 11.86 -13.12
C ARG A 94 0.54 13.34 -13.49
N THR A 95 -0.48 13.90 -14.15
CA THR A 95 -0.52 15.35 -14.44
C THR A 95 -0.75 16.13 -13.14
N PRO A 96 -0.43 17.43 -13.10
CA PRO A 96 -0.71 18.27 -11.94
C PRO A 96 -2.18 18.19 -11.47
N GLU A 97 -3.12 18.16 -12.40
CA GLU A 97 -4.56 18.05 -12.12
C GLU A 97 -4.93 16.66 -11.59
N GLY A 98 -4.35 15.60 -12.17
CA GLY A 98 -4.54 14.23 -11.68
C GLY A 98 -4.03 14.06 -10.24
N LEU A 99 -2.84 14.59 -9.96
CA LEU A 99 -2.24 14.56 -8.62
C LEU A 99 -3.00 15.44 -7.62
N ALA A 100 -3.61 16.54 -8.06
CA ALA A 100 -4.47 17.35 -7.21
C ALA A 100 -5.75 16.60 -6.79
N LEU A 101 -6.19 15.60 -7.57
CA LEU A 101 -7.40 14.82 -7.31
C LEU A 101 -7.14 13.46 -6.64
N ALA A 102 -5.98 12.85 -6.87
CA ALA A 102 -5.70 11.48 -6.45
C ALA A 102 -4.26 11.26 -5.96
N GLY A 103 -3.44 12.31 -5.86
CA GLY A 103 -2.08 12.22 -5.35
C GLY A 103 -2.01 12.20 -3.82
N PRO A 104 -0.81 12.02 -3.25
CA PRO A 104 -0.64 11.92 -1.79
C PRO A 104 -1.18 13.15 -1.04
N GLY A 105 -0.97 14.34 -1.61
CA GLY A 105 -1.45 15.61 -1.05
C GLY A 105 -2.97 15.70 -0.93
N TYR A 106 -3.72 15.14 -1.89
CA TYR A 106 -5.20 15.09 -1.83
C TYR A 106 -5.69 14.31 -0.60
N PHE A 107 -4.99 13.24 -0.24
CA PHE A 107 -5.31 12.42 0.94
C PHE A 107 -4.69 12.95 2.25
N GLY A 108 -3.91 14.03 2.19
CA GLY A 108 -3.28 14.70 3.34
C GLY A 108 -1.88 14.18 3.70
N TYR A 109 -1.20 13.49 2.78
CA TYR A 109 0.20 13.10 2.96
C TYR A 109 1.15 14.20 2.46
N ALA A 110 2.18 14.52 3.26
CA ALA A 110 3.10 15.62 2.98
C ALA A 110 4.22 15.28 1.98
N HIS A 111 4.43 13.98 1.68
CA HIS A 111 5.48 13.57 0.74
C HIS A 111 5.04 13.82 -0.72
N PRO A 112 6.00 14.09 -1.63
CA PRO A 112 5.67 14.20 -3.05
C PRO A 112 5.25 12.84 -3.63
N TYR A 113 4.54 12.87 -4.76
CA TYR A 113 4.34 11.68 -5.58
C TYR A 113 5.65 11.31 -6.28
N VAL A 114 6.03 10.04 -6.18
CA VAL A 114 7.12 9.43 -6.95
C VAL A 114 6.51 8.26 -7.74
N PRO A 115 6.62 8.24 -9.08
CA PRO A 115 6.04 7.16 -9.86
C PRO A 115 6.60 5.79 -9.51
N PHE A 116 5.71 4.85 -9.21
CA PHE A 116 6.07 3.45 -9.09
C PHE A 116 6.40 2.88 -10.46
N THR A 117 7.53 2.18 -10.54
CA THR A 117 7.95 1.39 -11.70
C THR A 117 8.00 -0.06 -11.29
N ALA A 118 7.26 -0.92 -11.99
CA ALA A 118 7.46 -2.35 -11.86
C ALA A 118 8.81 -2.69 -12.50
N ASP A 119 9.77 -3.16 -11.72
CA ASP A 119 11.00 -3.71 -12.29
C ASP A 119 10.63 -4.92 -13.15
N ALA A 120 11.04 -4.91 -14.42
CA ALA A 120 10.74 -5.94 -15.40
C ALA A 120 11.55 -7.25 -15.17
N THR A 121 12.09 -7.47 -13.97
CA THR A 121 13.10 -8.52 -13.75
C THR A 121 12.72 -9.43 -12.60
N THR A 122 11.75 -10.30 -12.83
CA THR A 122 11.76 -11.65 -12.25
C THR A 122 11.03 -12.58 -13.22
N GLY A 123 11.81 -13.22 -14.09
CA GLY A 123 11.45 -14.40 -14.88
C GLY A 123 12.62 -15.37 -14.82
#